data_AF-A0A656JIP1-F1
#
_entry.id   AF-A0A656JIP1-F1
#
_cell.length_a   1.000
_cell.length_b   1.000
_cell.length_c   1.000
_cell.angle_alpha   90.00
_cell.angle_beta   90.00
_cell.angle_gamma   90.00
#
_symmetry.space_group_name_H-M   'P 1'
#
loop_
_entity.id
_entity.type
_entity.pdbx_description
1 polymer ?
#
loop_
_entity_poly.entity_id
_entity_poly.type
_entity_poly.pdbx_seq_one_letter_code
_entity_poly.pdbx_strand_id
1 'polypeptide(L)'
;FKRYLELGKLLGIKVAAIRDNDGNHQQHCVDNYDGCLYDRACIFADSDNDRSTFEIGLYLDNKATCDALFAAGRKKLTVQEYMLKNKADAAFELLTKKAAELVAPQYIQDAIAWIRE
;
A
#
# COMPACT_ATOMS: atom_id res chain seq x y z
N PHE A 1 5.01 -11.59 5.87
CA PHE A 1 3.72 -12.24 6.16
C PHE A 1 3.74 -13.77 6.32
N LYS A 2 4.84 -14.48 6.01
CA LYS A 2 4.91 -15.97 5.97
C LYS A 2 4.21 -16.72 7.11
N ARG A 3 4.51 -16.38 8.37
CA ARG A 3 3.89 -17.03 9.56
C ARG A 3 2.37 -16.84 9.62
N TYR A 4 1.87 -15.68 9.23
CA TYR A 4 0.43 -15.41 9.21
C TYR A 4 -0.28 -16.16 8.07
N LEU A 5 0.40 -16.35 6.93
CA LEU A 5 -0.11 -17.16 5.82
C LEU A 5 -0.20 -18.63 6.21
N GLU A 6 0.80 -19.14 6.91
CA GLU A 6 0.80 -20.50 7.47
C GLU A 6 -0.37 -20.71 8.44
N LEU A 7 -0.60 -19.76 9.36
CA LEU A 7 -1.77 -19.80 10.24
C LEU A 7 -3.10 -19.76 9.47
N GLY A 8 -3.21 -18.88 8.47
CA GLY A 8 -4.39 -18.81 7.61
C GLY A 8 -4.66 -20.13 6.88
N LYS A 9 -3.61 -20.78 6.40
CA LYS A 9 -3.67 -22.11 5.76
C LYS A 9 -4.18 -23.18 6.73
N LEU A 10 -3.64 -23.22 7.95
CA LEU A 10 -4.06 -24.16 8.99
C LEU A 10 -5.53 -23.96 9.40
N LEU A 11 -6.00 -22.72 9.40
CA LEU A 11 -7.36 -22.36 9.81
C LEU A 11 -8.36 -22.33 8.64
N GLY A 12 -7.92 -22.52 7.40
CA GLY A 12 -8.76 -22.42 6.19
C GLY A 12 -9.29 -21.00 5.90
N ILE A 13 -8.64 -19.97 6.44
CA ILE A 13 -9.07 -18.56 6.34
C ILE A 13 -8.62 -17.99 4.99
N LYS A 14 -9.42 -17.10 4.38
CA LYS A 14 -9.01 -16.34 3.20
C LYS A 14 -8.13 -15.17 3.62
N VAL A 15 -6.95 -14.99 3.01
CA VAL A 15 -5.97 -13.96 3.40
C VAL A 15 -5.49 -13.16 2.20
N ALA A 16 -5.77 -11.86 2.18
CA ALA A 16 -5.15 -10.90 1.28
C ALA A 16 -4.05 -10.16 2.05
N ALA A 17 -2.80 -10.32 1.66
CA ALA A 17 -1.68 -9.62 2.28
C ALA A 17 -1.22 -8.48 1.36
N ILE A 18 -1.33 -7.26 1.86
CA ILE A 18 -0.93 -6.04 1.14
C ILE A 18 0.48 -5.66 1.59
N ARG A 19 1.37 -5.38 0.63
CA ARG A 19 2.75 -5.00 0.93
C ARG A 19 3.35 -4.03 -0.09
N ASP A 20 4.38 -3.33 0.36
CA ASP A 20 5.24 -2.52 -0.48
C ASP A 20 6.19 -3.41 -1.28
N ASN A 21 6.54 -2.98 -2.50
CA ASN A 21 7.51 -3.68 -3.34
C ASN A 21 8.96 -3.28 -3.02
N ASP A 22 9.17 -2.19 -2.27
CA ASP A 22 10.48 -1.69 -1.82
C ASP A 22 11.50 -1.51 -2.96
N GLY A 23 11.02 -1.24 -4.18
CA GLY A 23 11.82 -1.05 -5.39
C GLY A 23 12.19 -2.35 -6.12
N ASN A 24 11.71 -3.50 -5.66
CA ASN A 24 11.92 -4.79 -6.31
C ASN A 24 10.74 -5.76 -6.11
N HIS A 25 9.71 -5.59 -6.94
CA HIS A 25 8.50 -6.42 -6.94
C HIS A 25 8.80 -7.92 -7.07
N GLN A 26 9.66 -8.32 -8.00
CA GLN A 26 9.95 -9.74 -8.23
C GLN A 26 10.54 -10.39 -6.97
N GLN A 27 11.63 -9.83 -6.45
CA GLN A 27 12.31 -10.41 -5.29
C GLN A 27 11.41 -10.38 -4.05
N HIS A 28 10.77 -9.24 -3.78
CA HIS A 28 10.12 -9.03 -2.51
C HIS A 28 8.68 -9.57 -2.48
N CYS A 29 7.92 -9.46 -3.57
CA CYS A 29 6.50 -9.79 -3.62
C CYS A 29 6.23 -11.19 -4.19
N VAL A 30 7.08 -11.66 -5.11
CA VAL A 30 6.89 -12.95 -5.79
C VAL A 30 7.80 -14.00 -5.14
N ASP A 31 9.11 -13.89 -5.35
CA ASP A 31 10.08 -14.93 -4.96
C ASP A 31 10.09 -15.16 -3.45
N ASN A 32 10.03 -14.09 -2.67
CA ASN A 32 10.01 -14.19 -1.21
C ASN A 32 8.77 -14.94 -0.68
N TYR A 33 7.68 -15.04 -1.44
CA TYR A 33 6.46 -15.74 -1.02
C TYR A 33 6.23 -17.06 -1.75
N ASP A 34 7.18 -17.47 -2.59
CA ASP A 34 7.14 -18.78 -3.23
C ASP A 34 7.05 -19.90 -2.17
N GLY A 35 6.21 -20.90 -2.45
CA GLY A 35 5.89 -21.99 -1.53
C GLY A 35 5.13 -21.60 -0.24
N CYS A 36 4.89 -20.30 0.03
CA CYS A 36 4.18 -19.85 1.23
C CYS A 36 2.67 -19.65 0.99
N LEU A 37 2.23 -19.57 -0.28
CA LEU A 37 0.84 -19.32 -0.66
C LEU A 37 0.03 -20.62 -0.74
N TYR A 38 -1.29 -20.47 -0.64
CA TYR A 38 -2.30 -21.52 -0.77
C TYR A 38 -3.50 -20.92 -1.50
N ASP A 39 -4.44 -21.75 -1.95
CA ASP A 39 -5.55 -21.35 -2.84
C ASP A 39 -6.37 -20.14 -2.35
N ARG A 40 -6.42 -19.93 -1.03
CA ARG A 40 -7.17 -18.84 -0.38
C ARG A 40 -6.25 -17.74 0.15
N ALA A 41 -5.01 -17.64 -0.33
CA ALA A 41 -4.10 -16.55 0.00
C ALA A 41 -3.47 -15.90 -1.23
N CYS A 42 -3.41 -14.57 -1.22
CA CYS A 42 -2.78 -13.80 -2.28
C CYS A 42 -1.97 -12.63 -1.68
N ILE A 43 -0.85 -12.30 -2.33
CA ILE A 43 -0.03 -11.11 -2.02
C ILE A 43 -0.38 -10.04 -3.05
N PHE A 44 -0.68 -8.84 -2.56
CA PHE A 44 -0.94 -7.67 -3.38
C PHE A 44 0.13 -6.61 -3.12
N ALA A 45 0.72 -6.12 -4.19
CA ALA A 45 1.70 -5.06 -4.18
C ALA A 45 1.64 -4.31 -5.50
N ASP A 46 2.18 -3.09 -5.54
CA ASP A 46 2.35 -2.38 -6.79
C ASP A 46 3.41 -3.11 -7.64
N SER A 47 3.13 -3.34 -8.93
CA SER A 47 4.08 -3.99 -9.84
C SER A 47 5.15 -3.03 -10.37
N ASP A 48 4.89 -1.73 -10.28
CA ASP A 48 5.83 -0.69 -10.67
C ASP A 48 6.82 -0.41 -9.53
N ASN A 49 8.11 -0.67 -9.77
CA ASN A 49 9.16 -0.47 -8.77
C ASN A 49 9.39 1.02 -8.45
N ASP A 50 8.98 1.95 -9.31
CA ASP A 50 9.05 3.38 -9.01
C ASP A 50 7.98 3.78 -7.98
N ARG A 51 6.91 2.99 -7.87
CA ARG A 51 5.83 3.13 -6.87
C ARG A 51 6.12 2.29 -5.63
N SER A 52 7.34 2.40 -5.12
CA SER A 52 7.93 1.41 -4.22
C SER A 52 7.28 1.25 -2.85
N THR A 53 6.65 2.30 -2.33
CA THR A 53 5.92 2.28 -1.06
C THR A 53 4.52 2.85 -1.19
N PHE A 54 3.65 2.50 -0.25
CA PHE A 54 2.29 3.03 -0.14
C PHE A 54 2.23 4.56 -0.27
N GLU A 55 3.12 5.31 0.39
CA GLU A 55 3.07 6.77 0.36
C GLU A 55 3.37 7.33 -1.04
N ILE A 56 4.25 6.67 -1.80
CA ILE A 56 4.57 7.08 -3.17
C ILE A 56 3.37 6.80 -4.08
N GLY A 57 2.83 5.58 -4.04
CA GLY A 57 1.67 5.21 -4.85
C GLY A 57 0.47 6.10 -4.54
N LEU A 58 0.15 6.29 -3.26
CA LEU A 58 -0.95 7.15 -2.81
C LEU A 58 -0.74 8.60 -3.24
N TYR A 59 0.48 9.14 -3.11
CA TYR A 59 0.79 10.50 -3.55
C TYR A 59 0.60 10.66 -5.06
N LEU A 60 1.11 9.73 -5.87
CA LEU A 60 1.01 9.82 -7.33
C LEU A 60 -0.44 9.78 -7.81
N ASP A 61 -1.26 8.93 -7.21
CA ASP A 61 -2.68 8.80 -7.57
C ASP A 61 -3.52 9.99 -7.07
N ASN A 62 -3.05 10.71 -6.03
CA ASN A 62 -3.80 11.77 -5.35
C ASN A 62 -3.03 13.09 -5.26
N LYS A 63 -2.16 13.35 -6.23
CA LYS A 63 -1.16 14.43 -6.16
C LYS A 63 -1.78 15.79 -5.83
N ALA A 64 -2.85 16.16 -6.53
CA ALA A 64 -3.54 17.44 -6.32
C ALA A 64 -4.08 17.58 -4.89
N THR A 65 -4.71 16.52 -4.36
CA THR A 65 -5.27 16.50 -3.00
C THR A 65 -4.19 16.58 -1.94
N CYS A 66 -3.11 15.80 -2.11
CA CYS A 66 -1.96 15.82 -1.21
C CYS A 66 -1.24 17.18 -1.23
N ASP A 67 -1.00 17.73 -2.41
CA ASP A 67 -0.35 19.04 -2.57
C ASP A 67 -1.21 20.15 -1.95
N ALA A 68 -2.52 20.16 -2.20
CA ALA A 68 -3.43 21.14 -1.60
C ALA A 68 -3.44 21.07 -0.06
N LEU A 69 -3.37 19.87 0.51
CA LEU A 69 -3.41 19.68 1.96
C LEU A 69 -2.08 20.04 2.62
N PHE A 70 -0.95 19.65 2.03
CA PHE A 70 0.35 19.68 2.71
C PHE A 70 1.30 20.77 2.22
N ALA A 71 1.12 21.37 1.03
CA ALA A 71 2.11 22.28 0.45
C ALA A 71 2.27 23.60 1.23
N ALA A 72 1.18 24.17 1.76
CA ALA A 72 1.19 25.49 2.40
C ALA A 72 2.18 25.60 3.59
N GLY A 73 2.49 24.49 4.25
CA GLY A 73 3.42 24.44 5.39
C GLY A 73 4.88 24.14 5.02
N ARG A 74 5.24 23.99 3.74
CA ARG A 74 6.53 23.41 3.33
C ARG A 74 7.47 24.46 2.75
N LYS A 75 8.64 24.57 3.37
CA LYS A 75 9.75 25.42 2.90
C LYS A 75 10.99 24.64 2.44
N LYS A 76 11.10 23.36 2.83
CA LYS A 76 12.31 22.53 2.60
C LYS A 76 12.06 21.16 2.01
N LEU A 77 10.89 20.55 2.27
CA LEU A 77 10.54 19.22 1.77
C LEU A 77 9.45 19.35 0.73
N THR A 78 9.51 18.53 -0.31
CA THR A 78 8.35 18.25 -1.14
C THR A 78 7.27 17.54 -0.33
N VAL A 79 6.04 17.53 -0.84
CA VAL A 79 4.91 16.87 -0.17
C VAL A 79 5.14 15.37 -0.05
N GLN A 80 5.63 14.72 -1.12
CA GLN A 80 5.98 13.31 -1.10
C GLN A 80 7.06 12.98 -0.05
N GLU A 81 8.13 13.77 0.04
CA GLU A 81 9.17 13.58 1.07
C GLU A 81 8.63 13.78 2.49
N TYR A 82 7.71 14.73 2.68
CA TYR A 82 7.03 14.88 3.96
C TYR A 82 6.22 13.64 4.32
N MET A 83 5.41 13.12 3.40
CA MET A 83 4.60 11.92 3.62
C MET A 83 5.48 10.71 3.96
N LEU A 84 6.59 10.53 3.24
CA LEU A 84 7.55 9.46 3.51
C LEU A 84 8.18 9.55 4.92
N LYS A 85 8.42 10.77 5.42
CA LYS A 85 9.00 11.01 6.76
C LYS A 85 7.97 11.01 7.89
N ASN A 86 6.68 11.20 7.60
CA ASN A 86 5.62 11.41 8.58
C ASN A 86 4.41 10.51 8.26
N LYS A 87 4.67 9.22 8.05
CA LYS A 87 3.72 8.25 7.49
C LYS A 87 2.38 8.21 8.22
N ALA A 88 2.42 8.06 9.55
CA ALA A 88 1.23 7.95 10.37
C ALA A 88 0.41 9.24 10.40
N ASP A 89 1.08 10.37 10.62
CA ASP A 89 0.43 11.69 10.69
C ASP A 89 -0.19 12.07 9.34
N ALA A 90 0.55 11.87 8.24
CA ALA A 90 0.05 12.15 6.90
C ALA A 90 -1.18 11.28 6.57
N ALA A 91 -1.14 9.98 6.89
CA ALA A 91 -2.28 9.08 6.67
C ALA A 91 -3.50 9.52 7.50
N PHE A 92 -3.30 9.89 8.77
CA PHE A 92 -4.37 10.36 9.64
C PHE A 92 -4.98 11.68 9.16
N GLU A 93 -4.16 12.65 8.74
CA GLU A 93 -4.65 13.91 8.18
C GLU A 93 -5.40 13.71 6.86
N LEU A 94 -4.91 12.84 5.97
CA LEU A 94 -5.60 12.50 4.72
C LEU A 94 -6.95 11.85 4.98
N LEU A 95 -7.01 10.89 5.92
CA LEU A 95 -8.27 10.25 6.32
C LEU A 95 -9.26 11.25 6.91
N THR A 96 -8.80 12.10 7.83
CA THR A 96 -9.69 13.02 8.56
C THR A 96 -10.19 14.18 7.73
N LYS A 97 -9.38 14.70 6.80
CA LYS A 97 -9.70 15.93 6.05
C LYS A 97 -10.10 15.68 4.61
N LYS A 98 -9.69 14.55 4.02
CA LYS A 98 -9.73 14.33 2.57
C LYS A 98 -10.24 12.95 2.14
N ALA A 99 -10.72 12.10 3.04
CA ALA A 99 -11.11 10.72 2.72
C ALA A 99 -12.03 10.56 1.50
N ALA A 100 -13.02 11.43 1.34
CA ALA A 100 -13.98 11.36 0.22
C ALA A 100 -13.37 11.70 -1.15
N GLU A 101 -12.18 12.33 -1.17
CA GLU A 101 -11.47 12.75 -2.39
C GLU A 101 -10.36 11.76 -2.77
N LEU A 102 -10.06 10.76 -1.92
CA LEU A 102 -8.93 9.85 -2.12
C LEU A 102 -9.30 8.65 -2.99
N VAL A 103 -8.42 8.38 -3.94
CA VAL A 103 -8.38 7.14 -4.72
C VAL A 103 -7.35 6.22 -4.09
N ALA A 104 -7.78 5.03 -3.66
CA ALA A 104 -6.85 4.02 -3.16
C ALA A 104 -5.99 3.48 -4.32
N PRO A 105 -4.69 3.20 -4.13
CA PRO A 105 -3.87 2.54 -5.14
C PRO A 105 -4.49 1.22 -5.66
N GLN A 106 -4.28 0.92 -6.94
CA GLN A 106 -4.96 -0.19 -7.63
C GLN A 106 -4.77 -1.54 -6.92
N TYR A 107 -3.55 -1.89 -6.52
CA TYR A 107 -3.28 -3.15 -5.82
C TYR A 107 -4.06 -3.32 -4.50
N ILE A 108 -4.44 -2.22 -3.84
CA ILE A 108 -5.29 -2.25 -2.64
C ILE A 108 -6.75 -2.46 -3.04
N GLN A 109 -7.22 -1.82 -4.12
CA GLN A 109 -8.56 -2.05 -4.64
C GLN A 109 -8.73 -3.51 -5.05
N ASP A 110 -7.74 -4.09 -5.74
CA ASP A 110 -7.72 -5.48 -6.18
C ASP A 110 -7.74 -6.43 -4.96
N ALA A 111 -6.95 -6.14 -3.93
CA ALA A 111 -6.95 -6.90 -2.69
C ALA A 111 -8.33 -6.91 -2.00
N ILE A 112 -9.01 -5.76 -1.95
CA ILE A 112 -10.34 -5.62 -1.35
C ILE A 112 -11.41 -6.32 -2.20
N ALA A 113 -11.32 -6.22 -3.53
CA ALA A 113 -12.24 -6.92 -4.42
C ALA A 113 -12.09 -8.44 -4.24
N TRP A 114 -10.86 -8.94 -4.34
CA TRP A 114 -10.57 -10.36 -4.21
C TRP A 114 -10.97 -10.94 -2.85
N ILE A 115 -10.71 -10.25 -1.73
CA ILE A 115 -11.06 -10.79 -0.40
C ILE A 115 -12.57 -10.87 -0.16
N ARG A 116 -13.38 -10.08 -0.88
CA ARG A 116 -14.84 -10.05 -0.76
C ARG A 116 -15.57 -11.13 -1.56
N GLU A 117 -14.91 -11.72 -2.56
CA GLU A 117 -15.41 -12.88 -3.31
C GLU A 117 -15.56 -14.13 -2.42
#